data_AF-A0A370DLH6-F1
#
_entry.id   AF-A0A370DLH6-F1
#
_cell.length_a   1.000
_cell.length_b   1.000
_cell.length_c   1.000
_cell.angle_alpha   90.00
_cell.angle_beta   90.00
_cell.angle_gamma   90.00
#
_symmetry.space_group_name_H-M   'P 1'
#
loop_
_entity.id
_entity.type
_entity.pdbx_description
1 polymer ?
#
loop_
_entity_poly.entity_id
_entity_poly.type
_entity_poly.pdbx_seq_one_letter_code
_entity_poly.pdbx_strand_id
1 'polypeptide(L)'
;MKNGKQTYRRLFYIYLLLLHIVLVLLFLKSDFMESYVGKRFKQELTPYYHALVAFQSRVDANLNAGYTFFIGDSQIQGLCVTCVEEKSVNYGIASDTTVGVLNRLPEYKSLGNARAVVLQVGVNDLPRRDDNDIVSNYQAILNRLPVDSIVVLAAIFPIDSVLAENPSRSNGRIKSLNIKLKKLCSNDLRCRYIDSGGRLQDNSGNLRADYHLGDGVHLNPAGYRVWINELKPQLD
;
A
#
# COMPACT_ATOMS: atom_id res chain seq x y z
N MET A 1 -31.67 -61.23 -22.29
CA MET A 1 -31.36 -60.32 -21.16
C MET A 1 -29.98 -59.64 -21.19
N LYS A 2 -29.08 -59.91 -22.16
CA LYS A 2 -27.76 -59.22 -22.25
C LYS A 2 -27.79 -57.85 -22.95
N ASN A 3 -28.68 -57.63 -23.92
CA ASN A 3 -28.73 -56.39 -24.71
C ASN A 3 -29.22 -55.16 -23.90
N GLY A 4 -30.12 -55.34 -22.92
CA GLY A 4 -30.63 -54.22 -22.13
C GLY A 4 -29.54 -53.52 -21.32
N LYS A 5 -28.68 -54.27 -20.62
CA LYS A 5 -27.59 -53.71 -19.79
C LYS A 5 -26.58 -52.91 -20.61
N GLN A 6 -26.32 -53.30 -21.85
CA GLN A 6 -25.39 -52.59 -22.73
C GLN A 6 -25.98 -51.25 -23.23
N THR A 7 -27.29 -51.22 -23.49
CA THR A 7 -28.03 -50.00 -23.86
C THR A 7 -28.07 -48.98 -22.72
N TYR A 8 -28.39 -49.40 -21.50
CA TYR A 8 -28.41 -48.48 -20.34
C TYR A 8 -27.03 -47.89 -20.05
N ARG A 9 -25.96 -48.68 -20.21
CA ARG A 9 -24.60 -48.22 -20.02
C ARG A 9 -24.18 -47.18 -21.08
N ARG A 10 -24.61 -47.34 -22.34
CA ARG A 10 -24.39 -46.33 -23.39
C ARG A 10 -25.17 -45.04 -23.11
N LEU A 11 -26.43 -45.15 -22.72
CA LEU A 11 -27.25 -43.99 -22.34
C LEU A 11 -26.67 -43.23 -21.15
N PHE A 12 -26.11 -43.94 -20.17
CA PHE A 12 -25.44 -43.33 -19.02
C PHE A 12 -24.19 -42.52 -19.42
N TYR A 13 -23.35 -43.05 -20.31
CA TYR A 13 -22.18 -42.29 -20.79
C TYR A 13 -22.56 -41.10 -21.67
N ILE A 14 -23.60 -41.22 -22.50
CA ILE A 14 -24.14 -40.09 -23.28
C ILE A 14 -24.68 -39.01 -22.34
N TYR A 15 -25.41 -39.40 -21.30
CA TYR A 15 -25.89 -38.47 -20.28
C TYR A 15 -24.73 -37.77 -19.56
N LEU A 16 -23.71 -38.51 -19.12
CA LEU A 16 -22.53 -37.91 -18.49
C LEU A 16 -21.82 -36.94 -19.43
N LEU A 17 -21.64 -37.30 -20.70
CA LEU A 17 -21.03 -36.43 -21.70
C LEU A 17 -21.83 -35.14 -21.87
N LEU A 18 -23.16 -35.24 -22.02
CA LEU A 18 -24.04 -34.09 -22.15
C LEU A 18 -24.03 -33.22 -20.88
N LEU A 19 -24.00 -33.83 -19.69
CA LEU A 19 -23.87 -33.11 -18.42
C LEU A 19 -22.57 -32.30 -18.37
N HIS A 20 -21.45 -32.89 -18.77
CA HIS A 20 -20.16 -32.18 -18.80
C HIS A 20 -20.13 -31.08 -19.87
N ILE A 21 -20.74 -31.30 -21.04
CA ILE A 21 -20.88 -30.26 -22.06
C ILE A 21 -21.71 -29.10 -21.53
N VAL A 22 -22.83 -29.37 -20.86
CA VAL A 22 -23.67 -28.33 -20.25
C VAL A 22 -22.92 -27.59 -19.15
N LEU A 23 -22.17 -28.29 -18.28
CA LEU A 23 -21.35 -27.67 -17.25
C LEU A 23 -20.25 -26.79 -17.85
N VAL A 24 -19.57 -27.23 -18.91
CA VAL A 24 -18.56 -26.43 -19.61
C VAL A 24 -19.20 -25.22 -20.28
N LEU A 25 -20.36 -25.37 -20.92
CA LEU A 25 -21.07 -24.25 -21.54
C LEU A 25 -21.58 -23.24 -20.50
N LEU A 26 -22.05 -23.70 -19.34
CA LEU A 26 -22.40 -22.84 -18.21
C LEU A 26 -21.16 -22.12 -17.68
N PHE A 27 -20.03 -22.83 -17.56
CA PHE A 27 -18.75 -22.26 -17.11
C PHE A 27 -18.23 -21.20 -18.09
N LEU A 28 -18.34 -21.43 -19.41
CA LEU A 28 -17.92 -20.50 -20.46
C LEU A 28 -18.87 -19.32 -20.67
N LYS A 29 -20.18 -19.51 -20.42
CA LYS A 29 -21.17 -18.41 -20.48
C LYS A 29 -21.25 -17.62 -19.18
N SER A 30 -20.83 -18.19 -18.07
CA SER A 30 -20.79 -17.46 -16.81
C SER A 30 -19.58 -16.54 -16.80
N ASP A 31 -19.79 -15.30 -16.38
CA ASP A 31 -18.71 -14.42 -15.92
C ASP A 31 -18.07 -14.96 -14.62
N PHE A 32 -18.20 -16.25 -14.30
CA PHE A 32 -17.69 -16.84 -13.08
C PHE A 32 -16.17 -16.74 -13.02
N MET A 33 -15.44 -16.99 -14.11
CA MET A 33 -13.99 -16.80 -14.09
C MET A 33 -13.61 -15.34 -13.95
N GLU A 34 -14.31 -14.41 -14.60
CA GLU A 34 -14.06 -12.97 -14.46
C GLU A 34 -14.46 -12.44 -13.07
N SER A 35 -15.54 -12.95 -12.49
CA SER A 35 -16.03 -12.63 -11.15
C SER A 35 -15.18 -13.27 -10.05
N TYR A 36 -14.69 -14.50 -10.26
CA TYR A 36 -13.95 -15.27 -9.24
C TYR A 36 -12.43 -15.04 -9.33
N VAL A 37 -11.87 -14.83 -10.52
CA VAL A 37 -10.47 -14.42 -10.73
C VAL A 37 -10.33 -12.90 -10.66
N GLY A 38 -11.28 -12.12 -11.18
CA GLY A 38 -11.27 -10.65 -11.10
C GLY A 38 -11.50 -10.13 -9.68
N LYS A 39 -12.34 -10.79 -8.85
CA LYS A 39 -12.40 -10.50 -7.39
C LYS A 39 -11.17 -11.00 -6.63
N ARG A 40 -10.36 -11.88 -7.22
CA ARG A 40 -9.11 -12.38 -6.63
C ARG A 40 -7.98 -11.36 -6.71
N PHE A 41 -8.10 -10.34 -7.57
CA PHE A 41 -7.47 -9.06 -7.28
C PHE A 41 -8.24 -8.45 -6.10
N LYS A 42 -7.79 -8.76 -4.87
CA LYS A 42 -8.33 -8.18 -3.62
C LYS A 42 -8.61 -6.70 -3.85
N GLN A 43 -9.89 -6.32 -3.78
CA GLN A 43 -10.34 -4.93 -3.86
C GLN A 43 -9.40 -4.09 -3.00
N GLU A 44 -8.72 -3.15 -3.64
CA GLU A 44 -7.67 -2.36 -3.01
C GLU A 44 -8.23 -1.48 -1.88
N LEU A 45 -9.40 -0.89 -2.12
CA LEU A 45 -10.17 -0.15 -1.13
C LEU A 45 -11.10 -1.12 -0.39
N THR A 46 -10.62 -1.67 0.71
CA THR A 46 -11.33 -2.67 1.52
C THR A 46 -12.35 -2.04 2.48
N PRO A 47 -13.28 -2.82 3.06
CA PRO A 47 -14.11 -2.33 4.17
C PRO A 47 -13.29 -1.79 5.35
N TYR A 48 -12.13 -2.40 5.65
CA TYR A 48 -11.20 -1.89 6.66
C TYR A 48 -10.69 -0.49 6.31
N TYR A 49 -10.26 -0.28 5.06
CA TYR A 49 -9.85 1.04 4.57
C TYR A 49 -10.96 2.08 4.77
N HIS A 50 -12.20 1.78 4.35
CA HIS A 50 -13.32 2.72 4.50
C HIS A 50 -13.67 3.02 5.97
N ALA A 51 -13.59 2.02 6.84
CA ALA A 51 -13.78 2.21 8.27
C ALA A 51 -12.72 3.16 8.85
N LEU A 52 -11.45 2.97 8.50
CA LEU A 52 -10.35 3.83 8.97
C LEU A 52 -10.46 5.25 8.40
N VAL A 53 -10.84 5.42 7.14
CA VAL A 53 -11.12 6.75 6.57
C VAL A 53 -12.20 7.46 7.38
N ALA A 54 -13.32 6.79 7.69
CA ALA A 54 -14.39 7.38 8.49
C ALA A 54 -13.94 7.78 9.91
N PHE A 55 -13.11 6.97 10.58
CA PHE A 55 -12.53 7.34 11.87
C PHE A 55 -11.57 8.53 11.75
N GLN A 56 -10.70 8.53 10.75
CA GLN A 56 -9.74 9.62 10.51
C GLN A 56 -10.46 10.93 10.18
N SER A 57 -11.53 10.92 9.37
CA SER A 57 -12.34 12.12 9.09
C SER A 57 -13.02 12.68 10.35
N ARG A 58 -13.42 11.81 11.30
CA ARG A 58 -13.95 12.25 12.59
C ARG A 58 -12.85 12.90 13.44
N VAL A 59 -11.64 12.35 13.45
CA VAL A 59 -10.49 12.99 14.10
C VAL A 59 -10.20 14.35 13.46
N ASP A 60 -10.15 14.38 12.13
CA ASP A 60 -9.87 15.57 11.31
C ASP A 60 -10.80 16.75 11.65
N ALA A 61 -12.10 16.47 11.81
CA ALA A 61 -13.10 17.47 12.15
C ALA A 61 -12.90 18.13 13.53
N ASN A 62 -12.07 17.55 14.41
CA ASN A 62 -11.76 18.11 15.73
C ASN A 62 -10.42 18.89 15.75
N LEU A 63 -9.71 18.96 14.64
CA LEU A 63 -8.40 19.60 14.57
C LEU A 63 -8.50 21.11 14.30
N ASN A 64 -7.52 21.85 14.85
CA ASN A 64 -7.25 23.24 14.50
C ASN A 64 -6.04 23.32 13.54
N ALA A 65 -5.54 24.53 13.26
CA ALA A 65 -4.46 24.73 12.29
C ALA A 65 -3.06 24.32 12.81
N GLY A 66 -2.13 24.05 11.89
CA GLY A 66 -0.70 23.92 12.19
C GLY A 66 -0.25 22.55 12.69
N TYR A 67 -1.04 21.49 12.44
CA TYR A 67 -0.61 20.11 12.69
C TYR A 67 0.32 19.61 11.59
N THR A 68 1.16 18.63 11.96
CA THR A 68 1.89 17.78 11.02
C THR A 68 1.12 16.49 10.78
N PHE A 69 0.83 16.19 9.52
CA PHE A 69 0.07 14.99 9.15
C PHE A 69 0.99 13.90 8.61
N PHE A 70 0.93 12.72 9.21
CA PHE A 70 1.65 11.55 8.75
C PHE A 70 0.69 10.68 7.93
N ILE A 71 0.91 10.57 6.63
CA ILE A 71 0.01 9.91 5.70
C ILE A 71 0.75 8.73 5.06
N GLY A 72 0.13 7.54 5.11
CA GLY A 72 0.76 6.38 4.53
C GLY A 72 0.04 5.06 4.77
N ASP A 73 0.83 3.99 4.69
CA ASP A 73 0.37 2.63 4.88
C ASP A 73 0.54 2.12 6.33
N SER A 74 0.77 0.80 6.51
CA SER A 74 0.98 0.18 7.82
C SER A 74 2.20 0.71 8.56
N GLN A 75 3.25 1.16 7.87
CA GLN A 75 4.43 1.70 8.54
C GLN A 75 4.10 3.01 9.24
N ILE A 76 3.37 3.91 8.57
CA ILE A 76 2.85 5.11 9.21
C ILE A 76 1.83 4.74 10.27
N GLN A 77 0.93 3.77 10.02
CA GLN A 77 -0.09 3.39 11.00
C GLN A 77 0.53 2.91 12.33
N GLY A 78 1.67 2.20 12.28
CA GLY A 78 2.40 1.75 13.46
C GLY A 78 3.34 2.77 14.08
N LEU A 79 3.55 3.93 13.46
CA LEU A 79 4.46 4.97 13.94
C LEU A 79 3.85 5.77 15.10
N CYS A 80 4.62 5.93 16.18
CA CYS A 80 4.37 6.93 17.21
C CYS A 80 4.66 8.33 16.64
N VAL A 81 3.68 8.94 15.99
CA VAL A 81 3.86 10.26 15.34
C VAL A 81 4.19 11.38 16.32
N THR A 82 3.66 11.31 17.54
CA THR A 82 3.95 12.26 18.63
C THR A 82 5.38 12.11 19.16
N CYS A 83 6.01 10.96 18.94
CA CYS A 83 7.43 10.77 19.22
C CYS A 83 8.33 11.46 18.18
N VAL A 84 7.80 11.85 17.03
CA VAL A 84 8.48 12.62 15.98
C VAL A 84 8.22 14.12 16.15
N GLU A 85 6.94 14.51 16.20
CA GLU A 85 6.50 15.91 16.35
C GLU A 85 5.30 15.95 17.29
N GLU A 86 5.34 16.79 18.33
CA GLU A 86 4.28 16.82 19.36
C GLU A 86 2.89 17.12 18.77
N LYS A 87 2.81 18.12 17.89
CA LYS A 87 1.57 18.53 17.23
C LYS A 87 1.35 17.76 15.92
N SER A 88 1.09 16.46 16.03
CA SER A 88 0.95 15.57 14.87
C SER A 88 -0.28 14.67 14.89
N VAL A 89 -0.64 14.17 13.70
CA VAL A 89 -1.79 13.25 13.50
C VAL A 89 -1.39 12.10 12.60
N ASN A 90 -1.77 10.88 12.99
CA ASN A 90 -1.48 9.65 12.26
C ASN A 90 -2.65 9.29 11.33
N TYR A 91 -2.44 9.45 10.03
CA TYR A 91 -3.34 9.05 8.95
C TYR A 91 -2.78 7.86 8.16
N GLY A 92 -2.12 6.93 8.84
CA GLY A 92 -1.71 5.63 8.29
C GLY A 92 -2.87 4.64 8.22
N ILE A 93 -2.92 3.84 7.15
CA ILE A 93 -3.90 2.76 7.01
C ILE A 93 -3.17 1.50 6.51
N ALA A 94 -3.26 0.38 7.22
CA ALA A 94 -2.61 -0.86 6.82
C ALA A 94 -3.07 -1.32 5.43
N SER A 95 -2.11 -1.84 4.66
CA SER A 95 -2.29 -2.25 3.26
C SER A 95 -2.66 -1.14 2.27
N ASP A 96 -2.68 0.13 2.71
CA ASP A 96 -2.99 1.26 1.83
C ASP A 96 -1.92 1.43 0.75
N THR A 97 -2.33 2.10 -0.32
CA THR A 97 -1.55 2.31 -1.54
C THR A 97 -1.64 3.76 -1.97
N THR A 98 -0.89 4.15 -3.00
CA THR A 98 -1.01 5.51 -3.54
C THR A 98 -2.41 5.84 -4.05
N VAL A 99 -3.17 4.85 -4.56
CA VAL A 99 -4.57 5.02 -4.99
C VAL A 99 -5.48 5.30 -3.80
N GLY A 100 -5.34 4.54 -2.71
CA GLY A 100 -6.13 4.77 -1.50
C GLY A 100 -5.81 6.12 -0.87
N VAL A 101 -4.53 6.46 -0.70
CA VAL A 101 -4.13 7.80 -0.25
C VAL A 101 -4.78 8.89 -1.11
N LEU A 102 -4.68 8.79 -2.45
CA LEU A 102 -5.28 9.77 -3.35
C LEU A 102 -6.80 9.93 -3.16
N ASN A 103 -7.49 8.83 -2.92
CA ASN A 103 -8.94 8.80 -2.75
C ASN A 103 -9.39 9.42 -1.42
N ARG A 104 -8.62 9.29 -0.33
CA ARG A 104 -9.02 9.78 1.00
C ARG A 104 -8.54 11.19 1.34
N LEU A 105 -7.57 11.75 0.61
CA LEU A 105 -7.13 13.14 0.85
C LEU A 105 -8.28 14.17 0.88
N PRO A 106 -9.29 14.12 -0.02
CA PRO A 106 -10.41 15.07 0.03
C PRO A 106 -11.26 15.00 1.31
N GLU A 107 -11.19 13.90 2.06
CA GLU A 107 -11.95 13.68 3.29
C GLU A 107 -11.30 14.36 4.52
N TYR A 108 -10.07 14.86 4.39
CA TYR A 108 -9.34 15.50 5.48
C TYR A 108 -9.25 17.01 5.23
N LYS A 109 -10.24 17.76 5.73
CA LYS A 109 -10.35 19.21 5.53
C LYS A 109 -9.25 19.96 6.28
N SER A 110 -8.82 19.45 7.43
CA SER A 110 -7.77 20.09 8.22
C SER A 110 -6.41 20.13 7.52
N LEU A 111 -6.19 19.26 6.51
CA LEU A 111 -4.99 19.32 5.66
C LEU A 111 -4.79 20.69 5.04
N GLY A 112 -5.86 21.43 4.72
CA GLY A 112 -5.76 22.78 4.16
C GLY A 112 -4.95 23.77 5.00
N ASN A 113 -4.74 23.49 6.30
CA ASN A 113 -3.97 24.29 7.24
C ASN A 113 -2.78 23.51 7.83
N ALA A 114 -2.26 22.52 7.11
CA ALA A 114 -1.12 21.72 7.55
C ALA A 114 0.15 22.58 7.68
N ARG A 115 0.88 22.40 8.79
CA ARG A 115 2.26 22.89 8.92
C ARG A 115 3.18 22.05 8.03
N ALA A 116 3.04 20.74 8.14
CA ALA A 116 3.82 19.78 7.38
C ALA A 116 3.03 18.51 7.06
N VAL A 117 3.46 17.79 6.04
CA VAL A 117 2.94 16.48 5.65
C VAL A 117 4.11 15.52 5.48
N VAL A 118 4.14 14.46 6.28
CA VAL A 118 5.07 13.34 6.11
C VAL A 118 4.36 12.26 5.31
N LEU A 119 4.88 11.92 4.13
CA LEU A 119 4.28 10.96 3.21
C LEU A 119 5.19 9.74 3.05
N GLN A 120 4.66 8.56 3.36
CA GLN A 120 5.33 7.28 3.08
C GLN A 120 4.30 6.21 2.72
N VAL A 121 4.29 5.79 1.45
CA VAL A 121 3.43 4.71 0.94
C VAL A 121 4.09 4.08 -0.29
N GLY A 122 3.71 2.87 -0.69
CA GLY A 122 4.10 2.35 -2.01
C GLY A 122 4.48 0.89 -2.04
N VAL A 123 4.86 0.29 -0.91
CA VAL A 123 5.25 -1.14 -0.86
C VAL A 123 4.07 -2.07 -1.24
N ASN A 124 2.85 -1.60 -1.03
CA ASN A 124 1.60 -2.28 -1.37
C ASN A 124 1.15 -2.01 -2.82
N ASP A 125 1.69 -0.99 -3.47
CA ASP A 125 1.47 -0.70 -4.88
C ASP A 125 2.26 -1.64 -5.80
N LEU A 126 3.47 -2.05 -5.35
CA LEU A 126 4.36 -2.91 -6.12
C LEU A 126 3.64 -4.15 -6.71
N PRO A 127 2.87 -4.96 -5.96
CA PRO A 127 2.13 -6.07 -6.56
C PRO A 127 0.94 -5.69 -7.46
N ARG A 128 0.63 -4.41 -7.66
CA ARG A 128 -0.64 -3.95 -8.26
C ARG A 128 -0.50 -3.10 -9.51
N ARG A 129 0.61 -2.39 -9.66
CA ARG A 129 0.82 -1.40 -10.74
C ARG A 129 2.30 -1.21 -11.01
N ASP A 130 2.64 -0.58 -12.12
CA ASP A 130 4.03 -0.27 -12.45
C ASP A 130 4.54 0.99 -11.72
N ASP A 131 5.84 1.25 -11.81
CA ASP A 131 6.47 2.38 -11.11
C ASP A 131 6.03 3.74 -11.67
N ASN A 132 5.63 3.83 -12.94
CA ASN A 132 5.21 5.10 -13.54
C ASN A 132 3.82 5.50 -13.04
N ASP A 133 2.91 4.54 -12.88
CA ASP A 133 1.61 4.75 -12.24
C ASP A 133 1.78 5.21 -10.79
N ILE A 134 2.70 4.58 -10.04
CA ILE A 134 3.00 4.97 -8.66
C ILE A 134 3.50 6.42 -8.61
N VAL A 135 4.46 6.77 -9.47
CA VAL A 135 5.01 8.15 -9.54
C VAL A 135 3.94 9.16 -9.94
N SER A 136 3.05 8.80 -10.88
CA SER A 136 1.91 9.64 -11.29
C SER A 136 0.96 9.89 -10.13
N ASN A 137 0.64 8.84 -9.35
CA ASN A 137 -0.19 8.98 -8.16
C ASN A 137 0.49 9.86 -7.10
N TYR A 138 1.79 9.69 -6.87
CA TYR A 138 2.56 10.58 -5.98
C TYR A 138 2.50 12.04 -6.44
N GLN A 139 2.68 12.33 -7.73
CA GLN A 139 2.52 13.69 -8.27
C GLN A 139 1.11 14.23 -7.99
N ALA A 140 0.08 13.40 -8.19
CA ALA A 140 -1.31 13.78 -7.94
C ALA A 140 -1.63 13.97 -6.44
N ILE A 141 -0.92 13.27 -5.55
CA ILE A 141 -0.95 13.49 -4.09
C ILE A 141 -0.31 14.84 -3.78
N LEU A 142 0.92 15.09 -4.23
CA LEU A 142 1.66 16.34 -3.98
C LEU A 142 0.89 17.58 -4.45
N ASN A 143 0.21 17.48 -5.60
CA ASN A 143 -0.63 18.55 -6.15
C ASN A 143 -1.87 18.85 -5.31
N ARG A 144 -2.33 17.91 -4.47
CA ARG A 144 -3.46 18.10 -3.54
C ARG A 144 -3.02 18.65 -2.18
N LEU A 145 -1.73 18.62 -1.87
CA LEU A 145 -1.23 19.14 -0.59
C LEU A 145 -1.13 20.68 -0.62
N PRO A 146 -1.33 21.37 0.51
CA PRO A 146 -1.33 22.84 0.57
C PRO A 146 0.01 23.45 0.15
N VAL A 147 -0.06 24.55 -0.61
CA VAL A 147 1.11 25.25 -1.17
C VAL A 147 2.08 25.76 -0.12
N ASP A 148 1.63 26.04 1.11
CA ASP A 148 2.48 26.58 2.18
C ASP A 148 2.98 25.52 3.16
N SER A 149 2.59 24.25 2.99
CA SER A 149 3.01 23.15 3.87
C SER A 149 4.39 22.61 3.48
N ILE A 150 5.20 22.25 4.49
CA ILE A 150 6.43 21.46 4.26
C ILE A 150 6.01 20.04 3.90
N VAL A 151 6.60 19.45 2.87
CA VAL A 151 6.38 18.03 2.54
C VAL A 151 7.65 17.25 2.83
N VAL A 152 7.55 16.20 3.64
CA VAL A 152 8.62 15.22 3.84
C VAL A 152 8.23 13.93 3.15
N LEU A 153 8.84 13.67 1.99
CA LEU A 153 8.64 12.41 1.26
C LEU A 153 9.69 11.40 1.74
N ALA A 154 9.24 10.42 2.51
CA ALA A 154 10.11 9.36 3.01
C ALA A 154 10.19 8.19 2.03
N ALA A 155 11.40 7.72 1.79
CA ALA A 155 11.69 6.56 0.95
C ALA A 155 10.93 5.33 1.43
N ILE A 156 10.50 4.49 0.49
CA ILE A 156 9.95 3.17 0.80
C ILE A 156 11.08 2.31 1.37
N PHE A 157 10.83 1.67 2.51
CA PHE A 157 11.84 0.82 3.14
C PHE A 157 12.19 -0.39 2.29
N PRO A 158 13.43 -0.91 2.40
CA PRO A 158 13.72 -2.26 1.97
C PRO A 158 12.83 -3.28 2.70
N ILE A 159 12.78 -4.48 2.16
CA ILE A 159 12.23 -5.67 2.81
C ILE A 159 13.35 -6.66 3.13
N ASP A 160 13.11 -7.59 4.04
CA ASP A 160 13.96 -8.77 4.17
C ASP A 160 13.60 -9.71 3.02
N SER A 161 14.53 -9.86 2.09
CA SER A 161 14.26 -10.62 0.88
C SER A 161 14.12 -12.12 1.12
N VAL A 162 14.66 -12.63 2.23
CA VAL A 162 14.53 -14.05 2.60
C VAL A 162 13.10 -14.36 3.02
N LEU A 163 12.40 -13.41 3.64
CA LEU A 163 11.08 -13.61 4.24
C LEU A 163 9.93 -13.06 3.40
N ALA A 164 10.17 -11.96 2.68
CA ALA A 164 9.10 -11.16 2.09
C ALA A 164 9.24 -10.92 0.57
N GLU A 165 10.35 -11.31 -0.05
CA GLU A 165 10.54 -11.10 -1.48
C GLU A 165 9.59 -11.95 -2.32
N ASN A 166 9.05 -11.33 -3.35
CA ASN A 166 8.37 -12.02 -4.44
C ASN A 166 8.60 -11.25 -5.75
N PRO A 167 8.29 -11.83 -6.92
CA PRO A 167 8.58 -11.20 -8.21
C PRO A 167 8.05 -9.78 -8.37
N SER A 168 6.95 -9.45 -7.69
CA SER A 168 6.32 -8.13 -7.79
C SER A 168 6.79 -7.15 -6.70
N ARG A 169 7.42 -7.63 -5.62
CA ARG A 169 7.89 -6.85 -4.48
C ARG A 169 9.33 -7.27 -4.12
N SER A 170 10.31 -6.55 -4.69
CA SER A 170 11.75 -6.78 -4.51
C SER A 170 12.49 -5.51 -4.13
N ASN A 171 13.64 -5.64 -3.46
CA ASN A 171 14.49 -4.51 -3.09
C ASN A 171 15.06 -3.77 -4.31
N GLY A 172 15.33 -4.48 -5.41
CA GLY A 172 15.75 -3.86 -6.67
C GLY A 172 14.69 -2.91 -7.22
N ARG A 173 13.42 -3.32 -7.17
CA ARG A 173 12.31 -2.47 -7.61
C ARG A 173 12.03 -1.31 -6.65
N ILE A 174 12.07 -1.55 -5.33
CA ILE A 174 11.95 -0.49 -4.32
C ILE A 174 13.02 0.59 -4.55
N LYS A 175 14.27 0.20 -4.78
CA LYS A 175 15.37 1.14 -5.08
C LYS A 175 15.11 1.95 -6.35
N SER A 176 14.67 1.31 -7.43
CA SER A 176 14.29 1.98 -8.68
C SER A 176 13.19 3.03 -8.45
N LEU A 177 12.13 2.65 -7.74
CA LEU A 177 11.02 3.52 -7.42
C LEU A 177 11.47 4.71 -6.53
N ASN A 178 12.25 4.45 -5.48
CA ASN A 178 12.80 5.49 -4.61
C ASN A 178 13.64 6.53 -5.37
N ILE A 179 14.41 6.13 -6.38
CA ILE A 179 15.14 7.07 -7.26
C ILE A 179 14.17 7.99 -8.00
N LYS A 180 13.07 7.44 -8.53
CA LYS A 180 12.04 8.23 -9.22
C LYS A 180 11.31 9.16 -8.25
N LEU A 181 10.97 8.71 -7.05
CA LEU A 181 10.32 9.52 -6.01
C LEU A 181 11.22 10.65 -5.52
N LYS A 182 12.52 10.39 -5.37
CA LYS A 182 13.51 11.44 -5.06
C LYS A 182 13.55 12.52 -6.13
N LYS A 183 13.57 12.11 -7.41
CA LYS A 183 13.53 13.03 -8.55
C LYS A 183 12.22 13.83 -8.60
N LEU A 184 11.09 13.18 -8.33
CA LEU A 184 9.79 13.84 -8.24
C LEU A 184 9.80 14.91 -7.15
N CYS A 185 10.26 14.57 -5.95
CA CYS A 185 10.36 15.49 -4.82
C CYS A 185 11.26 16.69 -5.13
N SER A 186 12.38 16.49 -5.84
CA SER A 186 13.26 17.61 -6.23
C SER A 186 12.63 18.65 -7.17
N ASN A 187 11.50 18.33 -7.79
CA ASN A 187 10.76 19.27 -8.64
C ASN A 187 9.76 20.14 -7.83
N ASP A 188 9.57 19.87 -6.54
CA ASP A 188 8.67 20.62 -5.66
C ASP A 188 9.48 21.28 -4.54
N LEU A 189 9.51 22.62 -4.52
CA LEU A 189 10.32 23.40 -3.57
C LEU A 189 9.91 23.18 -2.10
N ARG A 190 8.69 22.67 -1.85
CA ARG A 190 8.19 22.33 -0.52
C ARG A 190 8.71 20.98 -0.04
N CYS A 191 9.17 20.14 -0.97
CA CYS A 191 9.42 18.74 -0.74
C CYS A 191 10.88 18.47 -0.31
N ARG A 192 11.01 17.82 0.84
CA ARG A 192 12.24 17.28 1.41
C ARG A 192 12.19 15.76 1.27
N TYR A 193 13.14 15.18 0.53
CA TYR A 193 13.23 13.73 0.40
C TYR A 193 14.17 13.17 1.48
N ILE A 194 13.72 12.13 2.20
CA ILE A 194 14.53 11.42 3.19
C ILE A 194 14.60 9.93 2.89
N ASP A 195 15.79 9.35 2.98
CA ASP A 195 16.02 7.91 2.87
C ASP A 195 16.56 7.33 4.17
N SER A 196 15.65 6.92 5.04
CA SER A 196 16.01 6.19 6.26
C SER A 196 16.31 4.71 6.00
N GLY A 197 16.01 4.21 4.79
CA GLY A 197 16.22 2.81 4.41
C GLY A 197 17.68 2.41 4.52
N GLY A 198 18.62 3.29 4.15
CA GLY A 198 20.06 3.02 4.27
C GLY A 198 20.53 2.72 5.70
N ARG A 199 19.83 3.20 6.73
CA ARG A 199 20.14 2.95 8.15
C ARG A 199 19.48 1.67 8.69
N LEU A 200 18.52 1.14 7.94
CA LEU A 200 17.73 -0.04 8.25
C LEU A 200 18.23 -1.29 7.49
N GLN A 201 19.17 -1.12 6.55
CA GLN A 201 19.70 -2.20 5.73
C GLN A 201 20.87 -2.95 6.39
N ASP A 202 21.01 -4.22 6.04
CA ASP A 202 22.24 -4.97 6.19
C ASP A 202 23.23 -4.72 5.02
N ASN A 203 24.38 -5.40 5.05
CA ASN A 203 25.40 -5.26 4.01
C ASN A 203 24.96 -5.78 2.63
N SER A 204 23.87 -6.53 2.56
CA SER A 204 23.27 -7.06 1.34
C SER A 204 22.16 -6.14 0.79
N GLY A 205 21.82 -5.07 1.51
CA GLY A 205 20.76 -4.12 1.14
C GLY A 205 19.35 -4.58 1.55
N ASN A 206 19.24 -5.64 2.36
CA ASN A 206 17.97 -6.13 2.89
C ASN A 206 17.60 -5.45 4.19
N LEU A 207 16.32 -5.38 4.52
CA LEU A 207 15.88 -4.94 5.84
C LEU A 207 16.49 -5.86 6.91
N ARG A 208 17.26 -5.28 7.83
CA ARG A 208 18.00 -6.06 8.82
C ARG A 208 17.05 -6.78 9.77
N ALA A 209 17.36 -8.03 10.09
CA ALA A 209 16.47 -8.92 10.86
C ALA A 209 16.10 -8.37 12.26
N ASP A 210 16.99 -7.60 12.86
CA ASP A 210 16.78 -6.95 14.16
C ASP A 210 15.91 -5.68 14.10
N TYR A 211 15.50 -5.24 12.91
CA TYR A 211 14.66 -4.06 12.70
C TYR A 211 13.23 -4.36 12.26
N HIS A 212 12.85 -5.62 12.05
CA HIS A 212 11.48 -5.99 11.68
C HIS A 212 10.84 -7.00 12.65
N LEU A 213 9.52 -7.21 12.54
CA LEU A 213 8.71 -8.04 13.43
C LEU A 213 8.82 -9.56 13.17
N GLY A 214 9.82 -9.99 12.40
CA GLY A 214 9.92 -11.37 11.90
C GLY A 214 9.13 -11.66 10.61
N ASP A 215 8.42 -10.68 10.04
CA ASP A 215 7.69 -10.84 8.76
C ASP A 215 8.42 -10.28 7.52
N GLY A 216 9.61 -9.72 7.72
CA GLY A 216 10.44 -9.12 6.68
C GLY A 216 9.93 -7.79 6.11
N VAL A 217 8.90 -7.17 6.67
CA VAL A 217 8.31 -5.92 6.16
C VAL A 217 8.12 -4.89 7.24
N HIS A 218 7.44 -5.23 8.33
CA HIS A 218 7.01 -4.24 9.32
C HIS A 218 8.10 -3.98 10.33
N LEU A 219 8.38 -2.70 10.60
CA LEU A 219 9.39 -2.32 11.57
C LEU A 219 9.00 -2.78 12.97
N ASN A 220 9.99 -3.20 13.75
CA ASN A 220 9.85 -3.42 15.18
C ASN A 220 10.24 -2.13 15.95
N PRO A 221 10.19 -2.10 17.30
CA PRO A 221 10.55 -0.90 18.06
C PRO A 221 11.96 -0.35 17.79
N ALA A 222 12.93 -1.23 17.51
CA ALA A 222 14.30 -0.81 17.20
C ALA A 222 14.37 -0.14 15.82
N GLY A 223 13.68 -0.69 14.82
CA GLY A 223 13.55 -0.08 13.48
C GLY A 223 12.81 1.27 13.53
N TYR A 224 11.70 1.34 14.27
CA TYR A 224 10.97 2.60 14.45
C TYR A 224 11.81 3.68 15.14
N ARG A 225 12.65 3.31 16.11
CA ARG A 225 13.57 4.28 16.75
C ARG A 225 14.55 4.90 15.76
N VAL A 226 15.07 4.11 14.81
CA VAL A 226 15.90 4.65 13.73
C VAL A 226 15.07 5.64 12.90
N TRP A 227 13.89 5.24 12.44
CA TRP A 227 13.06 6.10 11.60
C TRP A 227 12.64 7.41 12.28
N ILE A 228 12.23 7.35 13.55
CA ILE A 228 11.87 8.52 14.36
C ILE A 228 13.05 9.52 14.42
N ASN A 229 14.27 9.02 14.67
CA ASN A 229 15.45 9.87 14.77
C ASN A 229 15.82 10.53 13.42
N GLU A 230 15.55 9.86 12.31
CA GLU A 230 15.79 10.39 10.97
C GLU A 230 14.72 11.43 10.57
N LEU A 231 13.46 11.26 11.03
CA LEU A 231 12.35 12.16 10.71
C LEU A 231 12.38 13.50 11.48
N LYS A 232 12.80 13.50 12.75
CA LYS A 232 12.78 14.70 13.61
C LYS A 232 13.44 15.94 12.95
N PRO A 233 14.69 15.85 12.46
CA PRO A 233 15.38 17.01 11.88
C PRO A 233 14.74 17.53 10.58
N GLN A 234 13.79 16.78 9.99
CA GLN A 234 13.10 17.22 8.77
C GLN A 234 11.93 18.16 9.06
N LEU A 235 11.46 18.22 10.31
CA LEU A 235 10.31 19.00 10.76
C LEU A 235 10.71 20.18 11.67
N ASP A 236 11.95 20.21 12.14
CA ASP A 236 12.58 21.32 12.85
C ASP A 236 12.73 22.58 11.97
#